data_AF-A0A7C1W3D4-F1
#
_entry.id   AF-A0A7C1W3D4-F1
#
_cell.length_a   1.000
_cell.length_b   1.000
_cell.length_c   1.000
_cell.angle_alpha   90.00
_cell.angle_beta   90.00
_cell.angle_gamma   90.00
#
_symmetry.space_group_name_H-M   'P 1'
#
loop_
_entity.id
_entity.type
_entity.pdbx_description
1 polymer ?
#
loop_
_entity_poly.entity_id
_entity_poly.type
_entity_poly.pdbx_seq_one_letter_code
_entity_poly.pdbx_strand_id
1 'polypeptide(L)'
;MKMNSTKFLVGDRVYLRTIGTGGFLRIDYMWRTADLSIMIGEKEEWAKGYGTEAVRLLLNYDFKSLNFHRISLGVFNFSKRAICAYEKAGFKKEGVLRDGYFCDSRK
;
A
#
# COMPACT_ATOMS: atom_id res chain seq x y z
N MET A 1 8.78 -10.33 19.46
CA MET A 1 8.97 -10.97 18.14
C MET A 1 9.08 -9.86 17.09
N LYS A 2 10.21 -9.70 16.40
CA LYS A 2 10.34 -8.65 15.36
C LYS A 2 9.50 -9.08 14.16
N MET A 3 8.58 -8.21 13.73
CA MET A 3 7.77 -8.45 12.54
C MET A 3 8.58 -8.06 11.31
N ASN A 4 8.73 -8.96 10.34
CA ASN A 4 9.51 -8.69 9.14
C ASN A 4 8.78 -7.65 8.27
N SER A 5 9.50 -6.58 7.92
CA SER A 5 8.98 -5.50 7.09
C SER A 5 10.09 -4.83 6.30
N THR A 6 9.77 -4.39 5.09
CA THR A 6 10.65 -3.57 4.25
C THR A 6 9.93 -2.27 3.92
N LYS A 7 10.65 -1.14 4.06
CA LYS A 7 10.10 0.20 3.78
C LYS A 7 10.94 0.88 2.71
N PHE A 8 10.26 1.61 1.84
CA PHE A 8 10.80 2.41 0.76
C PHE A 8 10.28 3.83 0.89
N LEU A 9 11.09 4.78 0.42
CA LEU A 9 10.66 6.15 0.19
C LEU A 9 10.02 6.23 -1.20
N VAL A 10 8.89 6.90 -1.30
CA VAL A 10 8.28 7.25 -2.58
C VAL A 10 8.75 8.66 -2.91
N GLY A 11 9.59 8.78 -3.93
CA GLY A 11 10.13 10.04 -4.39
C GLY A 11 9.48 10.52 -5.69
N ASP A 12 9.36 11.83 -5.84
CA ASP A 12 9.10 12.45 -7.14
C ASP A 12 10.41 12.46 -7.96
N ARG A 13 10.34 12.01 -9.21
CA ARG A 13 11.52 11.87 -10.07
C ARG A 13 12.08 13.20 -10.55
N VAL A 14 11.25 14.23 -10.67
CA VAL A 14 11.63 15.53 -11.24
C VAL A 14 12.31 16.39 -10.18
N TYR A 15 11.69 16.49 -9.01
CA TYR A 15 12.15 17.36 -7.92
C TYR A 15 13.02 16.62 -6.90
N LEU A 16 13.22 15.30 -7.06
CA LEU A 16 14.00 14.43 -6.17
C LEU A 16 13.60 14.55 -4.69
N ARG A 17 12.33 14.88 -4.44
CA ARG A 17 11.77 15.03 -3.09
C ARG A 17 10.96 13.81 -2.70
N THR A 18 10.97 13.48 -1.42
CA THR A 18 10.12 12.42 -0.88
C THR A 18 8.68 12.92 -0.79
N ILE A 19 7.77 12.21 -1.45
CA ILE A 19 6.33 12.50 -1.46
C ILE A 19 5.53 11.48 -0.63
N GLY A 20 6.18 10.42 -0.14
CA GLY A 20 5.51 9.39 0.64
C GLY A 20 6.41 8.25 1.05
N THR A 21 5.77 7.21 1.59
CA THR A 21 6.41 5.95 1.96
C THR A 21 5.58 4.78 1.45
N GLY A 22 6.22 3.66 1.19
CA GLY A 22 5.53 2.42 0.85
C GLY A 22 6.39 1.21 1.15
N GLY A 23 5.80 0.02 1.09
CA GLY A 23 6.54 -1.21 1.28
C GLY A 23 5.67 -2.35 1.76
N PHE A 24 6.32 -3.33 2.39
CA PHE A 24 5.74 -4.60 2.76
C PHE A 24 5.82 -4.81 4.27
N LEU A 25 4.70 -5.19 4.86
CA LEU A 25 4.52 -5.52 6.26
C LEU A 25 4.15 -7.00 6.39
N ARG A 26 4.33 -7.55 7.59
CA ARG A 26 3.89 -8.93 7.93
C ARG A 26 4.39 -9.96 6.90
N ILE A 27 5.65 -9.83 6.50
CA ILE A 27 6.25 -10.73 5.50
C ILE A 27 6.35 -12.13 6.08
N ASP A 28 5.72 -13.08 5.39
CA ASP A 28 5.85 -14.51 5.63
C ASP A 28 6.61 -15.14 4.46
N TYR A 29 7.84 -15.56 4.73
CA TYR A 29 8.71 -16.16 3.72
C TYR A 29 8.31 -17.60 3.36
N MET A 30 7.67 -18.32 4.29
CA MET A 30 7.26 -19.70 4.06
C MET A 30 6.06 -19.75 3.13
N TRP A 31 5.06 -18.91 3.38
CA TRP A 31 3.87 -18.79 2.52
C TRP A 31 4.06 -17.82 1.35
N ARG A 32 5.19 -17.10 1.34
CA ARG A 32 5.51 -16.08 0.34
C ARG A 32 4.40 -15.03 0.25
N THR A 33 3.98 -14.51 1.39
CA THR A 33 2.91 -13.51 1.48
C THR A 33 3.38 -12.27 2.20
N ALA A 34 2.83 -11.10 1.84
CA ALA A 34 3.05 -9.87 2.59
C ALA A 34 1.87 -8.91 2.41
N ASP A 35 1.85 -7.89 3.26
CA ASP A 35 0.87 -6.81 3.17
C ASP A 35 1.50 -5.53 2.67
N LEU A 36 0.91 -4.98 1.61
CA LEU A 36 1.33 -3.70 1.07
C LEU A 36 0.83 -2.57 1.96
N SER A 37 1.73 -1.67 2.28
CA SER A 37 1.44 -0.39 2.92
C SER A 37 1.92 0.73 2.01
N ILE A 38 1.09 1.76 1.84
CA ILE A 38 1.46 2.97 1.13
C ILE A 38 0.81 4.19 1.76
N MET A 39 1.59 5.26 1.85
CA MET A 39 1.16 6.57 2.29
C MET A 39 1.78 7.62 1.37
N ILE A 40 0.93 8.41 0.72
CA ILE A 40 1.34 9.66 0.07
C ILE A 40 1.08 10.79 1.06
N GLY A 41 2.11 11.58 1.36
CA GLY A 41 2.10 12.61 2.40
C GLY A 41 1.26 13.82 1.99
N GLU A 42 1.91 14.83 1.42
CA GLU A 42 1.34 16.12 1.06
C GLU A 42 0.01 15.99 0.30
N LYS A 43 -1.02 16.73 0.74
CA LYS A 43 -2.37 16.66 0.17
C LYS A 43 -2.39 17.19 -1.26
N GLU A 44 -1.49 18.10 -1.58
CA GLU A 44 -1.30 18.69 -2.90
C GLU A 44 -0.84 17.63 -3.91
N GLU A 45 -0.23 16.54 -3.44
CA GLU A 45 0.21 15.42 -4.29
C GLU A 45 -0.88 14.36 -4.48
N TRP A 46 -2.06 14.58 -3.91
CA TRP A 46 -3.16 13.65 -4.01
C TRP A 46 -3.87 13.77 -5.36
N ALA A 47 -4.42 12.66 -5.85
CA ALA A 47 -5.18 12.58 -7.10
C ALA A 47 -4.39 12.85 -8.40
N LYS A 48 -3.05 13.01 -8.31
CA LYS A 48 -2.14 13.13 -9.46
C LYS A 48 -1.68 11.79 -10.07
N GLY A 49 -2.18 10.66 -9.56
CA GLY A 49 -1.82 9.31 -10.03
C GLY A 49 -0.66 8.65 -9.29
N TYR A 50 0.09 9.39 -8.46
CA TYR A 50 1.24 8.86 -7.72
C TYR A 50 0.93 7.62 -6.87
N GLY A 51 -0.25 7.54 -6.24
CA GLY A 51 -0.64 6.37 -5.46
C GLY A 51 -0.71 5.10 -6.31
N THR A 52 -1.34 5.17 -7.47
CA THR A 52 -1.45 4.02 -8.40
C THR A 52 -0.09 3.64 -8.95
N GLU A 53 0.73 4.62 -9.33
CA GLU A 53 2.08 4.38 -9.86
C GLU A 53 2.99 3.73 -8.81
N ALA A 54 3.04 4.29 -7.60
CA ALA A 54 3.84 3.75 -6.51
C ALA A 54 3.42 2.32 -6.13
N VAL A 55 2.11 2.02 -6.10
CA VAL A 55 1.63 0.64 -5.89
C VAL A 55 2.12 -0.29 -7.01
N ARG A 56 2.01 0.12 -8.28
CA ARG A 56 2.48 -0.71 -9.41
C ARG A 56 3.99 -0.94 -9.37
N LEU A 57 4.78 0.07 -8.98
CA LEU A 57 6.22 -0.07 -8.81
C LEU A 57 6.55 -1.08 -7.70
N LEU A 58 5.87 -1.00 -6.57
CA LEU A 58 6.04 -1.96 -5.47
C LEU A 58 5.66 -3.38 -5.91
N LEU A 59 4.51 -3.58 -6.56
CA LEU A 59 4.10 -4.89 -7.07
C LEU A 59 5.08 -5.46 -8.10
N ASN A 60 5.58 -4.61 -9.00
CA ASN A 60 6.59 -5.03 -9.97
C ASN A 60 7.89 -5.47 -9.30
N TYR A 61 8.35 -4.74 -8.28
CA TYR A 61 9.53 -5.11 -7.51
C TYR A 61 9.32 -6.41 -6.75
N ASP A 62 8.16 -6.57 -6.12
CA ASP A 62 7.80 -7.78 -5.42
C ASP A 62 7.85 -9.01 -6.33
N PHE A 63 6.97 -9.09 -7.33
CA PHE A 63 6.82 -10.30 -8.11
C PHE A 63 8.08 -10.67 -8.90
N LYS A 64 8.94 -9.69 -9.22
CA LYS A 64 10.20 -9.93 -9.93
C LYS A 64 11.39 -10.22 -9.03
N SER A 65 11.46 -9.62 -7.84
CA SER A 65 12.68 -9.66 -7.01
C SER A 65 12.48 -10.39 -5.68
N LEU A 66 11.33 -10.20 -5.02
CA LEU A 66 11.04 -10.84 -3.74
C LEU A 66 10.28 -12.16 -3.90
N ASN A 67 9.66 -12.36 -5.06
CA ASN A 67 8.97 -13.58 -5.43
C ASN A 67 7.82 -13.88 -4.44
N PHE A 68 7.02 -12.90 -3.99
CA PHE A 68 5.81 -13.24 -3.24
C PHE A 68 4.79 -13.93 -4.16
N HIS A 69 4.02 -14.85 -3.57
CA HIS A 69 2.89 -15.50 -4.22
C HIS A 69 1.63 -14.63 -4.14
N ARG A 70 1.46 -13.88 -3.05
CA ARG A 70 0.26 -13.08 -2.77
C ARG A 70 0.59 -11.84 -1.95
N ILE A 71 0.05 -10.71 -2.39
CA ILE A 71 0.05 -9.44 -1.65
C ILE A 71 -1.36 -9.06 -1.26
N SER A 72 -1.55 -8.67 -0.01
CA SER A 72 -2.81 -8.15 0.49
C SER A 72 -2.66 -6.70 0.96
N LEU A 73 -3.75 -5.96 1.11
CA LEU A 73 -3.75 -4.65 1.77
C LEU A 73 -5.10 -4.39 2.42
N GLY A 74 -5.09 -3.62 3.50
CA GLY A 74 -6.29 -3.10 4.15
C GLY A 74 -6.48 -1.63 3.81
N VAL A 75 -7.73 -1.23 3.56
CA VAL A 75 -8.10 0.17 3.36
C VAL A 75 -9.46 0.45 4.00
N PHE A 76 -9.58 1.61 4.65
CA PHE A 76 -10.85 2.05 5.20
C PHE A 76 -11.86 2.35 4.09
N ASN A 77 -13.12 1.99 4.30
CA ASN A 77 -14.18 2.11 3.28
C ASN A 77 -14.41 3.57 2.82
N PHE A 78 -14.12 4.56 3.67
CA PHE A 78 -14.31 5.97 3.38
C PHE A 78 -13.22 6.53 2.46
N SER A 79 -12.09 5.84 2.31
CA SER A 79 -10.98 6.26 1.44
C SER A 79 -11.21 5.85 -0.01
N LYS A 80 -12.27 6.39 -0.63
CA LYS A 80 -12.65 6.11 -2.03
C LYS A 80 -11.48 6.28 -3.02
N ARG A 81 -10.65 7.29 -2.78
CA ARG A 81 -9.44 7.58 -3.59
C ARG A 81 -8.44 6.41 -3.56
N ALA A 82 -8.15 5.88 -2.37
CA ALA A 82 -7.20 4.79 -2.21
C ALA A 82 -7.76 3.49 -2.81
N ILE A 83 -9.04 3.19 -2.57
CA ILE A 83 -9.73 2.04 -3.16
C ILE A 83 -9.59 2.05 -4.68
N CYS A 84 -9.89 3.19 -5.33
CA CYS A 84 -9.76 3.32 -6.78
C CYS A 84 -8.32 3.13 -7.27
N ALA A 85 -7.32 3.61 -6.52
CA ALA A 85 -5.92 3.42 -6.87
C ALA A 85 -5.51 1.93 -6.81
N TYR A 86 -5.97 1.20 -5.80
CA TYR A 86 -5.68 -0.23 -5.65
C TYR A 86 -6.38 -1.08 -6.72
N GLU A 87 -7.65 -0.79 -7.02
CA GLU A 87 -8.38 -1.47 -8.11
C GLU A 87 -7.70 -1.23 -9.46
N LYS A 88 -7.29 0.02 -9.75
CA LYS A 88 -6.51 0.36 -10.96
C LYS A 88 -5.14 -0.32 -11.01
N ALA A 89 -4.56 -0.65 -9.86
CA ALA A 89 -3.31 -1.40 -9.77
C ALA A 89 -3.51 -2.92 -9.91
N GLY A 90 -4.76 -3.40 -10.00
CA GLY A 90 -5.10 -4.80 -10.22
C GLY A 90 -5.52 -5.57 -8.97
N PHE A 91 -5.64 -4.91 -7.82
CA PHE A 91 -6.19 -5.54 -6.62
C PHE A 91 -7.66 -5.89 -6.81
N LYS A 92 -8.08 -7.00 -6.21
CA LYS A 92 -9.47 -7.43 -6.13
C LYS A 92 -9.93 -7.38 -4.68
N LYS A 93 -11.14 -6.88 -4.44
CA LYS A 93 -11.75 -6.86 -3.11
C LYS A 93 -12.17 -8.28 -2.71
N GLU A 94 -11.63 -8.77 -1.61
CA GLU A 94 -11.95 -10.10 -1.08
C GLU A 94 -12.97 -10.06 0.06
N GLY A 95 -13.01 -8.97 0.84
CA GLY A 95 -13.89 -8.89 2.00
C GLY A 95 -13.94 -7.51 2.64
N VAL A 96 -14.76 -7.42 3.70
CA VAL A 96 -14.87 -6.24 4.58
C VAL A 96 -14.80 -6.73 6.02
N LEU A 97 -13.80 -6.24 6.77
CA LEU A 97 -13.71 -6.47 8.20
C LEU A 97 -14.60 -5.45 8.92
N ARG A 98 -15.77 -5.89 9.40
CA ARG A 98 -16.63 -5.08 10.27
C ARG A 98 -15.96 -4.93 11.62
N ASP A 99 -15.94 -3.71 12.15
CA ASP A 99 -15.27 -3.36 13.41
C ASP A 99 -13.80 -3.80 13.49
N GLY A 100 -13.12 -3.88 12.34
CA GLY A 100 -11.73 -4.34 12.27
C GLY A 100 -10.71 -3.36 12.89
N TYR A 101 -11.12 -2.12 13.13
CA TYR A 101 -10.33 -1.12 13.84
C TYR A 101 -11.20 -0.36 14.82
N PHE A 102 -10.75 -0.25 16.06
CA PHE A 102 -11.33 0.69 17.01
C PHE A 102 -11.00 2.11 16.57
N CYS A 103 -12.03 2.92 16.39
CA CYS A 103 -11.90 4.34 16.12
C CYS A 103 -12.77 5.06 17.14
N ASP A 104 -12.13 5.78 18.06
CA ASP A 104 -12.84 6.47 19.16
C ASP A 104 -13.71 7.64 18.66
N SER A 105 -13.65 7.96 17.37
CA SER A 105 -14.52 8.99 16.80
C SER A 105 -15.93 8.46 16.54
N ARG A 106 -16.74 8.45 17.60
CA ARG A 106 -18.08 9.06 17.50
C ARG A 106 -17.86 10.52 17.10
N LYS A 107 -18.09 10.83 15.83
CA LYS A 107 -18.42 12.18 15.36
C LYS A 107 -19.86 12.16 14.89
#